data_AF-A0A8S8YE68-F1
#
_entry.id   AF-A0A8S8YE68-F1
#
_cell.length_a   1.000
_cell.length_b   1.000
_cell.length_c   1.000
_cell.angle_alpha   90.00
_cell.angle_beta   90.00
_cell.angle_gamma   90.00
#
_symmetry.space_group_name_H-M   'P 1'
#
loop_
_entity.id
_entity.type
_entity.pdbx_description
1 polymer ?
#
loop_
_entity_poly.entity_id
_entity_poly.type
_entity_poly.pdbx_seq_one_letter_code
_entity_poly.pdbx_strand_id
1 'polypeptide(L)'
;MGHANAPDLGADVVKVEAEWGDDTRKWGPPFIGDDAAYFHSCNRGKRSMVLDLKSEKSIQTLPQINRLCRCICREFSRRYVGKVGRSP
;
A
#
# COMPACT_ATOMS: atom_id res chain seq x y z
N MET A 1 -3.14 -9.19 21.45
CA MET A 1 -2.15 -8.09 21.46
C MET A 1 -2.27 -7.37 20.12
N GLY A 2 -2.69 -6.10 20.11
CA GLY A 2 -2.78 -5.33 18.87
C GLY A 2 -1.37 -5.04 18.36
N HIS A 3 -1.04 -5.51 17.17
CA HIS A 3 0.17 -5.07 16.49
C HIS A 3 0.02 -3.57 16.22
N ALA A 4 0.92 -2.75 16.78
CA ALA A 4 0.93 -1.32 16.50
C ALA A 4 1.20 -1.13 15.00
N ASN A 5 0.32 -0.41 14.30
CA ASN A 5 0.58 -0.06 12.92
C ASN A 5 1.67 1.02 12.88
N ALA A 6 2.46 1.09 11.81
CA ALA A 6 3.53 2.09 11.69
C ALA A 6 3.07 3.56 11.94
N PRO A 7 1.86 4.00 11.53
CA PRO A 7 1.34 5.32 11.90
C PRO A 7 1.12 5.52 13.40
N ASP A 8 0.76 4.47 14.14
CA ASP A 8 0.57 4.55 15.60
C ASP A 8 1.92 4.84 16.31
N LEU A 9 3.05 4.58 15.64
CA LEU A 9 4.40 4.88 16.11
C LEU A 9 4.96 6.20 15.53
N GLY A 10 4.13 7.00 14.85
CA GLY A 10 4.50 8.32 14.31
C GLY A 10 5.05 8.32 12.88
N ALA A 11 4.96 7.20 12.15
CA ALA A 11 5.36 7.18 10.74
C ALA A 11 4.29 7.81 9.83
N ASP A 12 4.68 8.67 8.89
CA ASP A 12 3.84 9.03 7.75
C ASP A 12 3.88 7.90 6.73
N VAL A 13 2.77 7.17 6.60
CA VAL A 13 2.67 5.98 5.76
C VAL A 13 1.72 6.26 4.61
N VAL A 14 2.23 6.06 3.38
CA VAL A 14 1.41 6.07 2.18
C VAL A 14 1.29 4.66 1.61
N LYS A 15 0.05 4.18 1.52
CA LYS A 15 -0.31 2.93 0.87
C LYS A 15 -0.49 3.20 -0.63
N VAL A 16 0.23 2.44 -1.45
CA VAL A 16 0.08 2.48 -2.91
C VAL A 16 -0.86 1.36 -3.33
N GLU A 17 -1.98 1.70 -3.96
CA GLU A 17 -3.02 0.78 -4.39
C GLU A 17 -3.13 0.74 -5.93
N ALA A 18 -3.68 -0.35 -6.46
CA ALA A 18 -4.08 -0.42 -7.86
C ALA A 18 -5.36 0.41 -8.09
N GLU A 19 -5.74 0.63 -9.36
CA GLU A 19 -6.96 1.38 -9.71
C GLU A 19 -8.24 0.79 -9.09
N TRP A 20 -8.28 -0.54 -8.91
CA TRP A 20 -9.42 -1.23 -8.29
C TRP A 20 -9.35 -1.27 -6.75
N GLY A 21 -8.33 -0.66 -6.13
CA GLY A 21 -8.11 -0.64 -4.68
C GLY A 21 -7.53 -1.94 -4.11
N ASP A 22 -7.36 -1.95 -2.79
CA ASP A 22 -6.98 -3.13 -2.00
C ASP A 22 -8.14 -4.13 -1.89
N ASP A 23 -7.88 -5.41 -2.13
CA ASP A 23 -8.89 -6.47 -2.09
C ASP A 23 -9.56 -6.61 -0.71
N THR A 24 -8.86 -6.27 0.37
CA THR A 24 -9.37 -6.34 1.74
C THR A 24 -10.51 -5.36 2.00
N ARG A 25 -10.71 -4.34 1.14
CA ARG A 25 -11.88 -3.45 1.16
C ARG A 25 -13.19 -4.22 1.00
N LYS A 26 -13.16 -5.38 0.35
CA LYS A 26 -14.34 -6.24 0.13
C LYS A 26 -14.46 -7.37 1.13
N TRP A 27 -13.49 -7.52 2.06
CA TRP A 27 -13.44 -8.63 3.03
C TRP A 27 -14.35 -8.37 4.23
N GLY A 28 -15.63 -8.15 3.97
CA GLY A 28 -16.68 -8.11 4.97
C GLY A 28 -17.61 -9.32 4.88
N PRO A 29 -18.68 -9.35 5.68
CA PRO A 29 -19.04 -8.38 6.72
C PRO A 29 -18.18 -8.48 8.01
N PRO A 30 -18.16 -7.43 8.88
CA PRO A 30 -18.93 -6.18 8.79
C PRO A 30 -18.29 -5.11 7.89
N PHE A 31 -19.11 -4.21 7.35
CA PHE A 31 -18.71 -3.06 6.52
C PHE A 31 -18.90 -1.74 7.27
N ILE A 32 -18.05 -0.76 6.97
CA ILE A 32 -18.15 0.63 7.44
C ILE A 32 -18.19 1.51 6.17
N GLY A 33 -19.38 1.99 5.81
CA GLY A 33 -19.58 2.60 4.49
C GLY A 33 -19.35 1.58 3.37
N ASP A 34 -18.52 1.94 2.40
CA ASP A 34 -18.21 1.11 1.22
C ASP A 34 -17.07 0.10 1.45
N ASP A 35 -16.34 0.20 2.56
CA ASP A 35 -15.17 -0.63 2.85
C ASP A 35 -15.43 -1.60 4.03
N ALA A 36 -14.77 -2.75 4.02
CA ALA A 36 -14.81 -3.71 5.12
C ALA A 36 -14.16 -3.15 6.39
N ALA A 37 -14.72 -3.46 7.56
CA ALA A 37 -14.13 -3.09 8.85
C ALA A 37 -12.68 -3.63 9.00
N TYR A 38 -12.41 -4.79 8.38
CA TYR A 38 -11.08 -5.37 8.31
C TYR A 38 -10.07 -4.41 7.64
N PHE A 39 -10.42 -3.84 6.48
CA PHE A 39 -9.59 -2.86 5.79
C PHE A 39 -9.24 -1.67 6.69
N HIS A 40 -10.23 -1.11 7.40
CA HIS A 40 -10.01 0.01 8.32
C HIS A 40 -9.08 -0.35 9.48
N SER A 41 -9.19 -1.57 10.03
CA SER A 41 -8.37 -2.02 11.15
C SER A 41 -6.86 -2.10 10.80
N CYS A 42 -6.55 -2.53 9.57
CA CYS A 42 -5.17 -2.69 9.10
C CYS A 42 -4.58 -1.43 8.45
N ASN A 43 -5.41 -0.45 8.10
CA ASN A 43 -4.97 0.74 7.34
C ASN A 43 -5.28 2.08 8.03
N ARG A 44 -5.68 2.07 9.31
CA ARG A 44 -5.87 3.29 10.11
C ARG A 44 -4.60 4.16 10.09
N GLY A 45 -4.77 5.45 9.82
CA GLY A 45 -3.68 6.44 9.80
C GLY A 45 -2.79 6.40 8.56
N LYS A 46 -3.01 5.48 7.61
CA LYS A 46 -2.31 5.47 6.33
C LYS A 46 -3.03 6.38 5.33
N ARG A 47 -2.29 7.14 4.54
CA ARG A 47 -2.80 7.82 3.35
C ARG A 47 -2.80 6.84 2.18
N SER A 48 -3.72 6.95 1.23
CA SER A 48 -3.74 6.08 0.05
C SER A 48 -3.44 6.88 -1.22
N MET A 49 -2.68 6.29 -2.14
CA MET A 49 -2.49 6.78 -3.50
C MET A 49 -2.70 5.64 -4.49
N VAL A 50 -3.30 5.94 -5.65
CA VAL A 50 -3.43 4.98 -6.75
C VAL A 50 -2.24 5.11 -7.68
N LEU A 51 -1.59 4.00 -8.01
CA LEU A 51 -0.50 3.95 -8.98
C LEU A 51 -0.54 2.66 -9.78
N ASP A 52 -0.69 2.75 -11.10
CA ASP A 52 -0.57 1.57 -11.97
C ASP A 52 0.90 1.18 -12.16
N LEU A 53 1.34 0.14 -11.44
CA LEU A 53 2.70 -0.39 -11.53
C LEU A 53 2.97 -1.20 -12.81
N LYS A 54 2.00 -1.35 -13.71
CA LYS A 54 2.21 -1.95 -15.04
C LYS A 54 2.57 -0.90 -16.10
N SER A 55 2.23 0.36 -15.86
CA SER A 55 2.56 1.49 -16.74
C SER A 55 4.05 1.84 -16.66
N GLU A 56 4.70 1.95 -17.82
CA GLU A 56 6.11 2.37 -17.92
C GLU A 56 6.33 3.74 -17.27
N LYS A 57 5.39 4.66 -17.44
CA LYS A 57 5.46 6.01 -16.85
C LYS A 57 5.48 5.96 -15.32
N SER A 58 4.66 5.10 -14.73
CA SER A 58 4.62 4.90 -13.28
C SER A 58 5.90 4.27 -12.78
N ILE A 59 6.42 3.26 -13.48
CA ILE A 59 7.68 2.59 -13.15
C ILE A 59 8.85 3.59 -13.16
N GLN A 60 8.89 4.50 -14.14
CA GLN A 60 9.91 5.55 -14.21
C GLN A 60 9.85 6.56 -13.05
N THR A 61 8.70 6.69 -12.38
CA THR A 61 8.51 7.60 -11.24
C THR A 61 8.92 6.94 -9.91
N LEU A 62 8.94 5.61 -9.83
CA LEU A 62 9.28 4.88 -8.60
C LEU A 62 10.63 5.26 -7.98
N PRO A 63 11.73 5.48 -8.74
CA PRO A 63 12.99 5.92 -8.16
C PRO A 63 12.88 7.26 -7.42
N GLN A 64 12.02 8.17 -7.89
CA GLN A 64 11.80 9.46 -7.26
C GLN A 64 11.05 9.28 -5.92
N ILE A 65 10.01 8.45 -5.91
CA ILE A 65 9.27 8.09 -4.70
C ILE A 65 10.20 7.42 -3.68
N ASN A 66 11.01 6.46 -4.14
CA ASN A 66 11.93 5.73 -3.28
C ASN A 66 12.96 6.64 -2.60
N ARG A 67 13.41 7.72 -3.24
CA ARG A 67 14.34 8.70 -2.65
C ARG A 67 13.70 9.52 -1.53
N LEU A 68 12.39 9.70 -1.56
CA LEU A 68 11.64 10.43 -0.53
C LEU A 68 11.27 9.53 0.65
N CYS A 69 11.24 8.21 0.45
CA CYS A 69 10.87 7.25 1.47
C CYS A 69 12.07 6.81 2.31
N ARG A 70 11.91 6.83 3.63
CA ARG A 70 12.89 6.24 4.56
C ARG A 70 12.85 4.71 4.58
N CYS A 71 11.69 4.14 4.32
CA CYS A 71 11.47 2.69 4.21
C CYS A 71 10.41 2.40 3.15
N ILE A 72 10.50 1.21 2.54
CA ILE A 72 9.55 0.75 1.53
C ILE A 72 9.16 -0.69 1.87
N CYS A 73 7.89 -0.92 2.15
CA CYS A 73 7.32 -2.26 2.32
C CYS A 73 6.64 -2.67 1.02
N ARG A 74 7.03 -3.82 0.46
CA ARG A 74 6.46 -4.34 -0.79
C ARG A 74 5.90 -5.72 -0.57
N GLU A 75 4.60 -5.85 -0.75
CA GLU A 75 3.87 -7.11 -0.65
C GLU A 75 3.35 -7.45 -2.04
N PHE A 76 4.23 -8.02 -2.86
CA PHE A 76 3.87 -8.49 -4.19
C PHE A 76 3.99 -10.00 -4.27
N SER A 77 3.13 -10.65 -5.06
CA SER A 77 3.39 -12.02 -5.46
C SER A 77 4.74 -12.10 -6.20
N ARG A 78 5.44 -13.24 -6.08
CA ARG A 78 6.76 -13.46 -6.70
C ARG A 78 6.82 -13.03 -8.17
N ARG A 79 5.69 -13.10 -8.89
CA ARG A 79 5.56 -12.74 -10.30
C ARG A 79 5.89 -11.28 -10.61
N TYR A 80 5.67 -10.35 -9.68
CA TYR A 80 5.83 -8.92 -9.94
C TYR A 80 7.19 -8.36 -9.51
N VAL A 81 7.93 -9.07 -8.63
CA VAL A 81 9.21 -8.61 -8.07
C VAL A 81 10.23 -8.23 -9.16
N GLY A 82 10.27 -8.95 -10.28
CA GLY A 82 11.21 -8.68 -11.38
C GLY A 82 10.92 -7.39 -12.17
N LYS A 83 9.69 -6.86 -12.11
CA LYS A 83 9.27 -5.67 -12.87
C LYS A 83 9.48 -4.37 -12.11
N VAL A 84 9.31 -4.40 -10.79
CA VAL A 84 9.32 -3.20 -9.93
C VAL A 84 10.72 -2.85 -9.40
N GLY A 85 11.75 -3.57 -9.87
CA GLY A 85 13.13 -3.48 -9.38
C GLY A 85 13.27 -4.01 -7.95
N ARG A 86 14.45 -4.49 -7.57
CA ARG A 86 14.76 -4.75 -6.15
C ARG A 86 15.13 -3.43 -5.47
N SER A 87 14.71 -3.24 -4.22
CA SER A 87 15.43 -2.28 -3.36
C SER A 87 16.88 -2.76 -3.21
N PRO A 88 17.83 -1.86 -2.94
CA PRO A 88 19.14 -2.27 -2.43
C PRO A 88 19.01 -3.21 -1.23
#